data_AF-A0A7W0TXK7-F1
#
_entry.id   AF-A0A7W0TXK7-F1
#
_cell.length_a   1.000
_cell.length_b   1.000
_cell.length_c   1.000
_cell.angle_alpha   90.00
_cell.angle_beta   90.00
_cell.angle_gamma   90.00
#
_symmetry.space_group_name_H-M   'P 1'
#
loop_
_entity.id
_entity.type
_entity.pdbx_description
1 polymer ?
#
loop_
_entity_poly.entity_id
_entity_poly.type
_entity_poly.pdbx_seq_one_letter_code
_entity_poly.pdbx_strand_id
1 'polypeptide(L)'
;MESYNVYMDEAPASGGNGEENWEVEFRVVPNSADDGDPENNAVLAGLDLIDLINLRDALQQEIDNFALTALEAQAGVDEADEEIMP
;
A
#
# COMPACT_ATOMS: atom_id res chain seq x y z
N MET A 1 -16.34 9.90 -19.41
CA MET A 1 -15.18 10.14 -18.53
C MET A 1 -14.29 8.92 -18.66
N GLU A 2 -12.97 9.09 -18.69
CA GLU A 2 -12.06 7.96 -18.66
C GLU A 2 -12.15 7.27 -17.29
N SER A 3 -12.24 5.95 -17.28
CA SER A 3 -12.19 5.14 -16.06
C SER A 3 -10.90 4.35 -16.00
N TYR A 4 -10.55 3.88 -14.81
CA TYR A 4 -9.31 3.20 -14.52
C TYR A 4 -9.57 1.97 -13.67
N ASN A 5 -8.75 0.96 -13.87
CA ASN A 5 -8.77 -0.29 -13.13
C ASN A 5 -7.43 -0.45 -12.39
N VAL A 6 -7.48 -0.96 -11.17
CA VAL A 6 -6.31 -1.23 -10.33
C VAL A 6 -6.14 -2.73 -10.18
N TYR A 7 -4.98 -3.23 -10.57
CA TYR A 7 -4.57 -4.62 -10.43
C TYR A 7 -3.52 -4.76 -9.34
N MET A 8 -3.45 -5.94 -8.75
CA MET A 8 -2.45 -6.31 -7.76
C MET A 8 -1.68 -7.51 -8.29
N ASP A 9 -0.40 -7.29 -8.53
CA ASP A 9 0.54 -8.29 -9.03
C ASP A 9 1.40 -8.74 -7.83
N GLU A 10 1.38 -10.04 -7.53
CA GLU A 10 2.18 -10.62 -6.45
C GLU A 10 3.40 -11.33 -7.03
N ALA A 11 4.58 -11.04 -6.47
CA ALA A 11 5.83 -11.69 -6.82
C ALA A 11 6.51 -12.24 -5.55
N PRO A 12 7.23 -13.37 -5.65
CA PRO A 12 8.05 -13.83 -4.53
C PRO A 12 9.13 -12.77 -4.25
N ALA A 13 9.26 -12.36 -2.98
CA ALA A 13 10.20 -11.32 -2.61
C ALA A 13 11.64 -11.72 -2.95
N SER A 14 12.35 -10.85 -3.66
CA SER A 14 13.69 -11.14 -4.15
C SER A 14 14.73 -10.89 -3.05
N GLY A 15 14.72 -11.72 -2.00
CA GLY A 15 15.71 -11.63 -0.93
C GLY A 15 15.32 -12.18 0.44
N GLY A 16 14.23 -12.94 0.56
CA GLY A 16 13.77 -13.46 1.85
C GLY A 16 14.80 -14.37 2.54
N ASN A 17 15.13 -14.07 3.81
CA ASN A 17 15.97 -14.88 4.70
C ASN A 17 15.26 -16.18 5.15
N GLY A 18 14.68 -16.94 4.22
CA GLY A 18 13.94 -18.18 4.51
C GLY A 18 12.53 -17.98 5.07
N GLU A 19 12.09 -16.73 5.26
CA GLU A 19 10.68 -16.39 5.49
C GLU A 19 9.98 -16.17 4.15
N GLU A 20 8.79 -16.76 3.99
CA GLU A 20 7.99 -16.72 2.76
C GLU A 20 7.38 -15.32 2.60
N ASN A 21 8.21 -14.37 2.17
CA ASN A 21 7.85 -12.98 1.95
C ASN A 21 7.40 -12.78 0.50
N TRP A 22 6.33 -12.02 0.32
CA TRP A 22 5.76 -11.67 -0.98
C TRP A 22 5.89 -10.16 -1.21
N GLU A 23 6.33 -9.79 -2.40
CA GLU A 23 6.29 -8.41 -2.89
C GLU A 23 4.99 -8.21 -3.65
N VAL A 24 4.32 -7.09 -3.36
CA VAL A 24 3.05 -6.73 -3.98
C VAL A 24 3.24 -5.44 -4.76
N GLU A 25 2.91 -5.46 -6.05
CA GLU A 25 2.91 -4.29 -6.92
C GLU A 25 1.47 -3.95 -7.33
N PHE A 26 1.07 -2.68 -7.21
CA PHE A 26 -0.23 -2.21 -7.67
C PHE A 26 -0.08 -1.46 -8.99
N ARG A 27 -0.83 -1.88 -10.00
CA ARG A 27 -0.79 -1.30 -11.35
C ARG A 27 -2.13 -0.65 -11.68
N VAL A 28 -2.09 0.63 -12.09
CA VAL A 28 -3.25 1.38 -12.54
C VAL A 28 -3.30 1.40 -14.06
N VAL A 29 -4.40 0.98 -14.65
CA VAL A 29 -4.59 0.85 -16.10
C VAL A 29 -5.82 1.65 -16.54
N PRO A 30 -5.71 2.53 -17.55
CA PRO A 30 -6.87 3.18 -18.15
C PRO A 30 -7.76 2.13 -18.83
N ASN A 31 -9.06 2.20 -18.63
CA ASN A 31 -10.02 1.24 -19.19
C ASN A 31 -9.95 1.22 -20.73
N SER A 32 -9.70 2.37 -21.37
CA SER A 32 -9.49 2.45 -22.82
C SER A 32 -8.29 1.66 -23.37
N ALA A 33 -7.33 1.31 -22.51
CA ALA A 33 -6.13 0.54 -22.84
C ALA A 33 -6.09 -0.82 -22.11
N ASP A 34 -7.18 -1.23 -21.49
CA ASP A 34 -7.26 -2.46 -20.71
C ASP A 34 -7.75 -3.62 -21.60
N ASP A 35 -6.80 -4.42 -22.09
CA ASP A 35 -7.08 -5.68 -22.81
C ASP A 35 -7.39 -6.86 -21.87
N GLY A 36 -7.49 -6.61 -20.56
CA GLY A 36 -7.74 -7.62 -19.54
C GLY A 36 -9.22 -7.94 -19.30
N ASP A 37 -9.46 -8.62 -18.18
CA ASP A 37 -10.81 -8.86 -17.64
C ASP A 37 -10.92 -8.20 -16.26
N PRO A 38 -11.18 -6.88 -16.23
CA PRO A 38 -11.21 -6.11 -14.99
C PRO A 38 -12.32 -6.53 -14.03
N GLU A 39 -13.43 -7.11 -14.52
CA GLU A 39 -14.53 -7.54 -13.65
C GLU A 39 -14.14 -8.73 -12.76
N ASN A 40 -13.23 -9.58 -13.23
CA ASN A 40 -12.80 -10.78 -12.52
C ASN A 40 -11.42 -10.65 -11.86
N ASN A 41 -10.54 -9.80 -12.39
CA ASN A 41 -9.14 -9.76 -11.98
C ASN A 41 -8.68 -8.42 -11.37
N ALA A 42 -9.43 -7.33 -11.54
CA ALA A 42 -9.06 -6.07 -10.91
C ALA A 42 -9.45 -6.07 -9.42
N VAL A 43 -8.58 -5.51 -8.59
CA VAL A 43 -8.89 -5.25 -7.18
C VAL A 43 -9.92 -4.15 -7.06
N LEU A 44 -9.80 -3.12 -7.91
CA LEU A 44 -10.76 -2.03 -8.03
C LEU A 44 -10.99 -1.76 -9.52
N ALA A 45 -12.24 -1.78 -9.97
CA ALA A 45 -12.60 -1.54 -11.37
C ALA A 45 -13.48 -0.30 -11.51
N GLY A 46 -13.37 0.36 -12.67
CA GLY A 46 -14.27 1.45 -13.07
C GLY A 46 -14.12 2.74 -12.27
N LEU A 47 -12.94 2.97 -11.67
CA LEU A 47 -12.66 4.19 -10.91
C LEU A 47 -12.56 5.38 -11.85
N ASP A 48 -13.15 6.52 -11.50
CA ASP A 48 -12.87 7.76 -12.21
C ASP A 48 -11.60 8.44 -11.67
N LEU A 49 -11.21 9.57 -12.28
CA LEU A 49 -10.01 10.30 -11.86
C LEU A 49 -10.12 10.86 -10.44
N ILE A 50 -11.32 11.24 -9.99
CA ILE A 50 -11.57 11.77 -8.66
C ILE A 50 -11.43 10.63 -7.64
N ASP A 51 -11.96 9.45 -7.96
CA ASP A 51 -11.79 8.26 -7.13
C ASP A 51 -10.33 7.87 -6.95
N LEU A 52 -9.52 7.93 -8.02
CA LEU A 52 -8.08 7.68 -7.94
C LEU A 52 -7.35 8.69 -7.04
N ILE A 53 -7.73 9.97 -7.12
CA ILE A 53 -7.17 11.01 -6.26
C ILE A 53 -7.53 10.76 -4.80
N ASN A 54 -8.79 10.42 -4.53
CA ASN A 54 -9.25 10.11 -3.18
C ASN A 54 -8.55 8.86 -2.62
N LEU A 55 -8.36 7.82 -3.44
CA LEU A 55 -7.64 6.62 -3.06
C LEU A 55 -6.18 6.93 -2.70
N ARG A 56 -5.50 7.76 -3.51
CA ARG A 56 -4.15 8.22 -3.21
C ARG A 56 -4.09 8.94 -1.88
N ASP A 57 -5.00 9.90 -1.66
CA ASP A 57 -4.98 10.74 -0.46
C ASP A 57 -5.26 9.90 0.81
N ALA A 58 -6.17 8.93 0.73
CA ALA A 58 -6.43 7.99 1.83
C ALA A 58 -5.23 7.08 2.12
N LEU A 59 -4.56 6.55 1.08
CA LEU A 59 -3.36 5.71 1.25
C LEU A 59 -2.20 6.51 1.87
N GLN A 60 -1.99 7.76 1.44
CA GLN A 60 -0.97 8.62 2.02
C GLN A 60 -1.24 8.89 3.51
N GLN A 61 -2.49 9.20 3.86
CA GLN A 61 -2.87 9.39 5.25
C GLN A 61 -2.60 8.16 6.12
N GLU A 62 -2.87 6.95 5.59
CA GLU A 62 -2.62 5.72 6.33
C GLU A 62 -1.13 5.43 6.50
N ILE A 63 -0.33 5.71 5.47
CA ILE A 63 1.14 5.62 5.55
C ILE A 63 1.66 6.58 6.64
N ASP A 64 1.15 7.81 6.67
CA ASP A 64 1.52 8.80 7.69
C ASP A 64 1.13 8.35 9.10
N ASN A 65 -0.08 7.79 9.28
CA ASN A 65 -0.54 7.22 10.55
C ASN A 65 0.35 6.06 11.02
N PHE A 66 0.72 5.17 10.09
CA PHE A 66 1.60 4.05 10.40
C PHE A 66 3.02 4.52 10.76
N ALA A 67 3.54 5.50 10.04
CA ALA A 67 4.83 6.12 10.35
C ALA A 67 4.81 6.76 11.74
N LEU A 68 3.74 7.49 12.10
CA LEU A 68 3.58 8.07 13.42
C LEU A 68 3.54 7.00 14.52
N THR A 69 2.74 5.95 14.31
CA THR A 69 2.62 4.83 15.26
C THR A 69 3.96 4.11 15.46
N ALA A 70 4.72 3.89 14.37
CA ALA A 70 6.04 3.28 14.44
C ALA A 70 7.06 4.16 15.18
N LEU A 71 6.97 5.48 15.02
CA LEU A 71 7.80 6.45 15.75
C LEU A 71 7.43 6.49 17.24
N GLU A 72 6.15 6.50 17.59
CA GLU A 72 5.68 6.43 18.98
C GLU A 72 6.11 5.13 19.66
N ALA A 73 6.05 4.00 18.94
CA ALA A 73 6.56 2.72 19.42
C ALA A 73 8.08 2.73 19.66
N GLN A 74 8.86 3.44 18.83
CA GLN A 74 10.29 3.63 19.09
C GLN A 74 10.54 4.58 20.28
N ALA A 75 9.82 5.70 20.35
CA ALA A 75 9.98 6.67 21.43
C ALA A 75 9.61 6.11 22.82
N GLY A 76 8.56 5.29 22.90
CA GLY A 76 8.19 4.60 24.14
C GLY A 76 9.17 3.51 24.58
N VAL A 77 10.03 3.02 23.67
CA VAL A 77 11.14 2.11 24.00
C VAL A 77 12.34 2.90 24.51
N ASP A 78 12.66 4.06 23.92
CA ASP A 78 13.75 4.92 24.38
C ASP A 78 13.48 5.53 25.77
N GLU A 79 12.24 5.95 26.08
CA GLU A 79 11.87 6.43 27.44
C GLU A 79 11.94 5.31 28.50
N ALA A 80 11.67 4.05 28.12
CA ALA A 80 11.79 2.90 29.01
C ALA A 80 13.25 2.54 29.33
N ASP A 81 14.20 2.83 28.42
CA ASP A 81 15.64 2.64 28.65
C ASP A 81 16.26 3.77 29.49
N GLU A 82 15.71 4.99 29.45
CA GLU A 82 16.19 6.12 30.24
C GLU A 82 15.78 6.06 31.73
N GLU A 83 14.65 5.40 32.06
CA GLU A 83 14.19 5.19 33.45
C GLU A 83 14.95 4.06 34.20
N ILE A 84 15.78 3.27 33.49
CA ILE A 84 16.59 2.17 34.06
C ILE A 84 18.05 2.63 34.35
N MET A 85 18.41 3.90 34.13
CA MET A 85 19.69 4.44 34.59
C MET A 85 19.58 4.99 36.03
N PRO A 86 20.22 4.36 37.03
CA PRO A 86 20.21 4.82 38.43
C PRO A 86 21.07 6.08 38.68
#